data_AF-A0A2P8FR14-F1
#
_entry.id   AF-A0A2P8FR14-F1
#
_cell.length_a   1.000
_cell.length_b   1.000
_cell.length_c   1.000
_cell.angle_alpha   90.00
_cell.angle_beta   90.00
_cell.angle_gamma   90.00
#
_symmetry.space_group_name_H-M   'P 1'
#
loop_
_entity.id
_entity.type
_entity.pdbx_description
1 polymer ?
#
loop_
_entity_poly.entity_id
_entity_poly.type
_entity_poly.pdbx_seq_one_letter_code
_entity_poly.pdbx_strand_id
1 'polypeptide(L)' 'MSDNKSNVGQQDRIRIDANDPAEVEYVHRQFPHLKHEQVLEAIKNKGPFREDVIKYLQNLK' A
#
# COMPACT_ATOMS: atom_id res chain seq x y z
N MET A 1 33.47 -20.35 11.95
CA MET A 1 32.69 -20.30 10.69
C MET A 1 31.63 -19.21 10.89
N SER A 2 31.57 -18.22 10.02
CA SER A 2 30.85 -16.96 10.27
C SER A 2 29.36 -17.08 9.95
N ASP A 3 28.53 -17.17 10.99
CA ASP A 3 27.10 -16.93 10.93
C ASP A 3 26.85 -15.44 10.79
N ASN A 4 26.56 -14.98 9.57
CA ASN A 4 25.94 -13.67 9.38
C ASN A 4 24.85 -13.77 8.30
N LYS A 5 23.77 -14.49 8.64
CA LYS A 5 22.49 -14.43 7.91
C LYS A 5 21.71 -13.18 8.35
N SER A 6 22.31 -12.01 8.22
CA SER A 6 21.65 -10.73 8.46
C SER A 6 21.03 -10.20 7.16
N ASN A 7 20.22 -11.02 6.50
CA ASN A 7 19.24 -10.56 5.51
C ASN A 7 17.86 -10.67 6.16
N VAL A 8 17.70 -9.98 7.29
CA VAL A 8 16.40 -9.84 7.95
C VAL A 8 15.57 -8.93 7.06
N GLY A 9 14.73 -9.58 6.25
CA GLY A 9 13.56 -9.06 5.54
C GLY A 9 13.71 -7.66 4.96
N GLN A 10 14.00 -7.58 3.65
CA GLN A 10 13.49 -6.46 2.87
C GLN A 10 11.97 -6.49 3.05
N GLN A 11 11.48 -5.71 4.00
CA GLN A 11 10.08 -5.54 4.33
C GLN A 11 9.34 -5.44 3.01
N ASP A 12 8.58 -6.51 2.69
CA ASP A 12 7.95 -6.71 1.40
C ASP A 12 7.37 -5.37 0.95
N ARG A 13 7.97 -4.78 -0.07
CA ARG A 13 7.46 -3.56 -0.66
C ARG A 13 6.23 -3.97 -1.47
N ILE A 14 5.17 -4.37 -0.77
CA ILE A 14 3.91 -4.82 -1.36
C ILE A 14 3.41 -3.65 -2.18
N ARG A 15 3.34 -3.87 -3.49
CA ARG A 15 2.81 -2.90 -4.43
C ARG A 15 1.33 -3.19 -4.64
N ILE A 16 0.53 -2.12 -4.64
CA ILE A 16 -0.86 -2.13 -5.05
C ILE A 16 -0.87 -1.77 -6.54
N ASP A 17 -1.47 -2.62 -7.36
CA ASP A 17 -1.76 -2.26 -8.74
C ASP A 17 -3.06 -1.45 -8.78
N ALA A 18 -2.99 -0.21 -9.27
CA ALA A 18 -4.17 0.63 -9.42
C ALA A 18 -5.14 0.12 -10.51
N ASN A 19 -4.67 -0.76 -11.40
CA ASN A 19 -5.50 -1.36 -12.44
C ASN A 19 -6.16 -2.67 -12.00
N ASP A 20 -5.70 -3.25 -10.88
CA ASP A 20 -6.28 -4.47 -10.33
C ASP A 20 -7.40 -4.10 -9.32
N PRO A 21 -8.67 -4.36 -9.65
CA PRO A 21 -9.78 -3.99 -8.78
C PRO A 21 -9.75 -4.74 -7.45
N ALA A 22 -9.17 -5.94 -7.36
CA ALA A 22 -9.09 -6.69 -6.11
C ALA A 22 -8.08 -6.07 -5.13
N GLU A 23 -6.95 -5.58 -5.64
CA GLU A 23 -5.97 -4.84 -4.83
C GLU A 23 -6.53 -3.49 -4.34
N VAL A 24 -7.25 -2.76 -5.20
CA VAL A 24 -7.90 -1.50 -4.80
C VAL A 24 -9.02 -1.77 -3.79
N GLU A 25 -9.83 -2.81 -4.01
CA GLU A 25 -10.89 -3.20 -3.08
C GLU A 25 -10.32 -3.62 -1.72
N TYR A 26 -9.18 -4.33 -1.70
CA TYR A 26 -8.49 -4.70 -0.46
C TYR A 26 -8.17 -3.46 0.39
N VAL A 27 -7.68 -2.39 -0.23
CA VAL A 27 -7.38 -1.13 0.48
C VAL A 27 -8.66 -0.41 0.88
N HIS A 28 -9.67 -0.36 0.01
CA HIS A 28 -10.97 0.23 0.31
C HIS A 28 -11.66 -0.44 1.52
N ARG A 29 -11.51 -1.76 1.68
CA ARG A 29 -12.03 -2.49 2.86
C ARG A 29 -11.41 -1.99 4.18
N GLN A 30 -10.17 -1.49 4.17
CA GLN A 30 -9.52 -0.90 5.35
C GLN A 30 -9.98 0.55 5.60
N PHE A 31 -10.40 1.25 4.54
CA PHE A 31 -10.88 2.63 4.59
C PHE A 31 -12.29 2.74 3.99
N PRO A 32 -13.32 2.14 4.61
CA PRO A 32 -14.67 2.06 4.03
C PRO A 32 -15.38 3.44 3.92
N HIS A 33 -14.80 4.47 4.52
CA HIS A 33 -15.28 5.85 4.44
C HIS A 33 -14.72 6.59 3.21
N LEU A 34 -13.69 6.05 2.56
CA LEU A 34 -13.09 6.61 1.35
C LEU A 34 -13.68 5.92 0.12
N LYS A 35 -13.70 6.61 -1.02
CA LYS A 35 -14.12 6.02 -2.30
C LYS A 35 -12.96 5.30 -2.97
N HIS A 36 -13.25 4.31 -3.83
CA HIS A 36 -12.25 3.68 -4.70
C HIS A 36 -11.45 4.71 -5.51
N GLU A 37 -12.10 5.79 -5.97
CA GLU A 37 -11.44 6.90 -6.66
C GLU A 37 -10.34 7.54 -5.80
N GLN A 38 -10.57 7.75 -4.51
CA GLN A 38 -9.57 8.34 -3.60
C GLN A 38 -8.39 7.39 -3.36
N VAL A 39 -8.63 6.09 -3.35
CA VAL A 39 -7.56 5.08 -3.28
C VAL A 39 -6.72 5.12 -4.55
N LEU A 40 -7.35 5.19 -5.72
CA LEU A 40 -6.65 5.33 -7.01
C LEU A 40 -5.83 6.62 -7.09
N GLU A 41 -6.39 7.74 -6.62
CA GLU A 41 -5.68 9.00 -6.52
C GLU A 41 -4.50 8.91 -5.55
N ALA A 42 -4.65 8.25 -4.41
CA ALA A 42 -3.56 8.04 -3.47
C ALA A 42 -2.42 7.23 -4.10
N ILE A 43 -2.74 6.15 -4.84
CA ILE A 43 -1.75 5.34 -5.56
C ILE A 43 -1.05 6.17 -6.65
N LYS A 44 -1.79 7.01 -7.39
CA LYS A 44 -1.19 7.91 -8.40
C LYS A 44 -0.27 8.97 -7.78
N ASN A 45 -0.64 9.54 -6.63
CA ASN A 45 0.11 10.62 -5.99
C ASN A 45 1.32 10.15 -5.18
N LYS A 46 1.22 8.99 -4.50
CA LYS A 46 2.27 8.45 -3.62
C LYS A 46 3.09 7.34 -4.26
N GLY A 47 2.58 6.75 -5.34
CA GLY A 47 3.15 5.59 -5.99
C GLY A 47 2.48 4.30 -5.53
N PRO A 48 2.88 3.15 -6.10
CA PRO A 48 2.22 1.88 -5.90
C PRO A 48 2.52 1.24 -4.54
N PHE A 49 3.36 1.81 -3.68
CA PHE A 49 3.72 1.16 -2.42
C PHE A 49 2.59 1.24 -1.40
N ARG A 50 2.17 0.07 -0.90
CA ARG A 50 1.04 -0.06 0.03
C ARG A 50 1.21 0.79 1.27
N GLU A 51 2.41 0.83 1.85
CA GLU A 51 2.67 1.59 3.06
C GLU A 51 2.46 3.10 2.84
N ASP A 52 2.98 3.66 1.74
CA ASP A 52 2.83 5.08 1.42
C ASP A 52 1.37 5.46 1.15
N VAL A 53 0.64 4.59 0.44
CA VAL A 53 -0.79 4.77 0.15
C VAL A 53 -1.60 4.73 1.44
N ILE A 54 -1.43 3.71 2.28
CA ILE A 54 -2.13 3.59 3.57
C ILE A 54 -1.83 4.79 4.46
N LYS A 55 -0.56 5.19 4.56
CA LYS A 55 -0.13 6.35 5.36
C LYS A 55 -0.79 7.64 4.87
N TYR A 56 -0.93 7.83 3.56
CA TYR A 56 -1.64 8.97 3.00
C TYR A 56 -3.14 8.93 3.30
N LEU A 57 -3.79 7.78 3.08
CA LEU A 57 -5.22 7.58 3.37
C LEU A 57 -5.55 7.77 4.85
N GLN A 58 -4.66 7.38 5.77
CA GLN A 58 -4.81 7.64 7.20
C GLN A 58 -4.81 9.13 7.57
N ASN A 59 -4.11 9.97 6.80
CA ASN A 59 -4.06 11.41 7.03
C ASN A 59 -5.24 12.17 6.39
N LEU A 60 -6.04 11.53 5.54
CA LEU A 60 -7.23 12.11 4.92
C LEU A 60 -8.47 12.08 5.83
N LYS A 61 -8.29 11.80 7.12
CA LYS A 61 -9.33 11.71 8.15
C LYS A 61 -10.01 13.05 8.44
#